data_AF-Q3HLN5-F1
#
_entry.id   AF-Q3HLN5-F1
#
_cell.length_a   1.000
_cell.length_b   1.000
_cell.length_c   1.000
_cell.angle_alpha   90.00
_cell.angle_beta   90.00
_cell.angle_gamma   90.00
#
_symmetry.space_group_name_H-M   'P 1'
#
loop_
_entity.id
_entity.type
_entity.pdbx_description
1 polymer ?
#
loop_
_entity_poly.entity_id
_entity_poly.type
_entity_poly.pdbx_seq_one_letter_code
_entity_poly.pdbx_strand_id
1 'polypeptide(L)'
;ETQPERIVYVSCNPATLARDIALLTEGGYEAKEIQPVDNFPQTTHIETVVLLSHKKPDSVINVKVEFGEGEGKIPLDNIEKRAESYKPKERVTYKMIKEYIEAKYGFKVHTAYIAEVKRDLGLPMYDAPNAVEELKQPRKHPTPEKVEAIKDALKHFEVI
;
A
#
# COMPACT_ATOMS: atom_id res chain seq x y z
N GLU A 1 -1.62 15.61 3.43
CA GLU A 1 -2.05 16.56 2.38
C GLU A 1 -2.92 15.88 1.35
N THR A 2 -3.86 16.61 0.74
CA THR A 2 -4.77 16.10 -0.29
C THR A 2 -4.18 16.30 -1.69
N GLN A 3 -4.04 15.23 -2.48
CA GLN A 3 -3.67 15.27 -3.90
C GLN A 3 -4.88 14.86 -4.75
N PRO A 4 -5.79 15.79 -5.07
CA PRO A 4 -6.97 15.47 -5.86
C PRO A 4 -6.59 15.06 -7.28
N GLU A 5 -7.28 14.06 -7.82
CA GLU A 5 -7.10 13.59 -9.20
C GLU A 5 -7.53 14.64 -10.24
N ARG A 6 -8.47 15.51 -9.88
CA ARG A 6 -9.02 16.56 -10.75
C ARG A 6 -9.22 17.87 -9.99
N ILE A 7 -8.90 18.98 -10.64
CA ILE A 7 -9.11 20.35 -10.16
C ILE A 7 -9.84 21.12 -11.27
N VAL A 8 -10.94 21.79 -10.91
CA VAL A 8 -11.60 22.77 -11.78
C VAL A 8 -11.23 24.16 -11.29
N TYR A 9 -10.47 24.90 -12.09
CA TYR A 9 -10.01 26.24 -11.77
C TYR A 9 -10.85 27.25 -12.54
N VAL A 10 -11.53 28.17 -11.83
CA VAL A 10 -12.28 29.28 -12.44
C VAL A 10 -11.58 30.60 -12.11
N SER A 11 -11.32 31.42 -13.13
CA SER A 11 -10.63 32.71 -12.94
C SER A 11 -11.11 33.78 -13.91
N CYS A 12 -11.24 35.00 -13.39
CA CYS A 12 -11.59 36.22 -14.14
C CYS A 12 -10.38 36.94 -14.75
N ASN A 13 -9.16 36.48 -14.46
CA ASN A 13 -7.93 37.09 -14.95
C ASN A 13 -7.01 36.01 -15.56
N PRO A 14 -6.88 35.96 -16.90
CA PRO A 14 -6.11 34.94 -17.58
C PRO A 14 -4.60 35.00 -17.26
N ALA A 15 -4.06 36.17 -16.90
CA ALA A 15 -2.65 36.32 -16.59
C ALA A 15 -2.26 35.66 -15.26
N THR A 16 -3.07 35.85 -14.22
CA THR A 16 -2.84 35.18 -12.92
C THR A 16 -3.15 33.69 -13.01
N LEU A 17 -4.18 33.32 -13.77
CA LEU A 17 -4.51 31.92 -14.04
C LEU A 17 -3.33 31.18 -14.69
N ALA A 18 -2.69 31.78 -15.70
CA ALA A 18 -1.54 31.17 -16.38
C ALA A 18 -0.36 30.93 -15.42
N ARG A 19 -0.08 31.88 -14.53
CA ARG A 19 0.94 31.73 -13.48
C ARG A 19 0.61 30.56 -12.54
N ASP A 20 -0.64 30.49 -12.08
CA ASP A 20 -1.05 29.49 -11.10
C ASP A 20 -1.11 28.08 -11.73
N ILE A 21 -1.52 27.97 -13.00
CA ILE A 21 -1.43 26.72 -13.78
C ILE A 21 0.02 26.25 -13.92
N ALA A 22 0.97 27.15 -14.14
CA ALA A 22 2.38 26.78 -14.24
C ALA A 22 2.86 26.10 -12.94
N LEU A 23 2.52 26.68 -11.77
CA LEU A 23 2.83 26.09 -10.46
C LEU A 23 2.14 24.73 -10.24
N LEU A 24 0.88 24.61 -10.64
CA LEU A 24 0.16 23.33 -10.56
C LEU A 24 0.79 22.27 -11.48
N THR A 25 1.32 22.70 -12.63
CA THR A 25 2.00 21.81 -13.58
C THR A 25 3.33 21.30 -13.02
N GLU A 26 4.09 22.15 -12.32
CA GLU A 26 5.27 21.73 -11.54
C GLU A 26 4.88 20.69 -10.46
N GLY A 27 3.69 20.80 -9.89
CA GLY A 27 3.09 19.83 -8.96
C GLY A 27 2.55 18.54 -9.60
N GLY A 28 2.74 18.32 -10.90
CA GLY A 28 2.33 17.09 -11.60
C GLY A 28 0.91 17.10 -12.16
N TYR A 29 0.23 18.25 -12.16
CA TYR A 29 -1.04 18.42 -12.86
C TYR A 29 -0.84 18.72 -14.34
N GLU A 30 -1.80 18.30 -15.16
CA GLU A 30 -1.86 18.61 -16.58
C GLU A 30 -3.16 19.35 -16.87
N ALA A 31 -3.07 20.52 -17.52
CA ALA A 31 -4.25 21.23 -18.02
C ALA A 31 -4.82 20.47 -19.21
N LYS A 32 -6.03 19.92 -19.07
CA LYS A 32 -6.72 19.09 -20.07
C LYS A 32 -7.61 19.91 -20.99
N GLU A 33 -8.41 20.80 -20.42
CA GLU A 33 -9.39 21.60 -21.15
C GLU A 33 -9.43 23.02 -20.59
N ILE A 34 -9.61 23.99 -21.48
CA ILE A 34 -9.73 25.41 -21.14
C ILE A 34 -10.90 25.99 -21.91
N GLN A 35 -11.87 26.56 -21.20
CA GLN A 35 -13.05 27.19 -21.77
C GLN A 35 -13.17 28.64 -21.27
N PRO A 36 -12.95 29.63 -22.14
CA PRO A 36 -13.35 31.01 -21.88
C PRO A 36 -14.86 31.14 -21.86
N VAL A 37 -15.40 31.95 -20.95
CA VAL A 37 -16.82 32.23 -20.79
C VAL A 37 -17.00 33.75 -20.74
N ASP A 38 -17.87 34.27 -21.61
CA ASP A 38 -18.25 35.67 -21.60
C ASP A 38 -19.44 35.89 -20.65
N ASN A 39 -19.11 36.13 -19.37
CA ASN A 39 -20.11 36.49 -18.36
C ASN A 39 -20.43 38.00 -18.37
N PHE A 40 -19.60 38.82 -19.03
CA PHE A 40 -19.72 40.26 -19.03
C PHE A 40 -19.58 40.82 -20.46
N PRO A 41 -20.62 40.65 -21.29
CA PRO A 41 -20.57 41.10 -22.67
C PRO A 41 -20.31 42.60 -22.77
N GLN A 42 -19.61 43.02 -23.83
CA GLN A 42 -19.22 44.42 -24.07
C GLN A 42 -18.22 44.98 -23.04
N THR A 43 -17.59 44.11 -22.24
CA THR A 43 -16.48 44.50 -21.36
C THR A 43 -15.18 43.81 -21.79
N THR A 44 -14.06 44.20 -21.18
CA THR A 44 -12.77 43.53 -21.37
C THR A 44 -12.59 42.31 -20.46
N HIS A 45 -13.57 41.97 -19.62
CA HIS A 45 -13.47 40.84 -18.69
C HIS A 45 -13.67 39.52 -19.42
N ILE A 46 -12.86 38.53 -19.06
CA ILE A 46 -12.98 37.16 -19.57
C ILE A 46 -12.92 36.23 -18.38
N GLU A 47 -13.98 35.44 -18.18
CA GLU A 47 -13.94 34.33 -17.24
C GLU A 47 -13.35 33.11 -17.95
N THR A 48 -12.53 32.33 -17.25
CA THR A 48 -11.90 31.14 -17.81
C THR A 48 -12.08 29.98 -16.85
N VAL A 49 -12.56 28.85 -17.38
CA VAL A 49 -12.67 27.58 -16.65
C VAL A 49 -11.61 26.63 -17.18
N VAL A 50 -10.80 26.06 -16.30
CA VAL A 50 -9.72 25.13 -16.65
C VAL A 50 -9.89 23.83 -15.89
N LEU A 51 -9.89 22.72 -16.62
CA LEU A 51 -9.81 21.38 -16.06
C LEU A 51 -8.34 20.97 -15.97
N LEU A 52 -7.86 20.73 -14.74
CA LEU A 52 -6.56 20.14 -14.47
C LEU A 52 -6.75 18.71 -13.96
N SER A 53 -5.88 17.80 -14.40
CA SER A 53 -5.86 16.42 -13.96
C SER A 53 -4.47 16.03 -13.47
N HIS A 54 -4.41 15.38 -12.31
CA HIS A 54 -3.17 14.81 -11.78
C HIS A 54 -2.91 13.47 -12.43
N LYS A 55 -1.70 13.24 -12.95
CA LYS A 55 -1.31 11.90 -13.37
C LYS A 55 -1.07 11.06 -12.12
N LYS A 56 -1.76 9.91 -12.01
CA LYS A 56 -1.43 8.94 -10.96
C LYS A 56 0.07 8.61 -11.08
N PRO A 57 0.84 8.68 -9.98
CA PRO A 57 2.24 8.24 -9.97
C PRO A 57 2.40 6.75 -10.36
N ASP A 58 1.30 5.98 -10.45
CA ASP A 58 1.24 4.60 -10.94
C ASP A 58 0.99 4.47 -12.46
N SER A 59 1.45 5.40 -13.28
CA SER A 59 1.49 5.19 -14.74
C SER A 59 2.64 4.24 -15.07
N VAL A 60 2.35 2.94 -15.00
CA VAL A 60 3.31 1.86 -15.26
C VAL A 60 4.02 2.05 -16.60
N ILE A 61 5.36 2.14 -16.54
CA ILE A 61 6.24 2.08 -17.69
C ILE A 61 6.32 0.61 -18.12
N ASN A 62 5.73 0.26 -19.24
CA ASN A 62 5.91 -1.05 -19.86
C ASN A 62 7.30 -1.12 -20.51
N VAL A 63 8.33 -1.46 -19.72
CA VAL A 63 9.66 -1.77 -20.25
C VAL A 63 9.65 -3.21 -20.76
N LYS A 64 9.62 -3.38 -22.09
CA LYS A 64 9.91 -4.68 -22.70
C LYS A 64 11.42 -4.88 -22.66
N VAL A 65 11.88 -5.71 -21.72
CA VAL A 65 13.28 -6.12 -21.62
C VAL A 65 13.43 -7.47 -22.29
N GLU A 66 14.32 -7.55 -23.28
CA GLU A 66 14.74 -8.83 -23.86
C GLU A 66 16.03 -9.29 -23.16
N PHE A 67 15.98 -10.48 -22.54
CA PHE A 67 17.13 -11.08 -21.86
C PHE A 67 17.94 -11.95 -22.82
N GLY A 68 19.27 -11.86 -22.78
CA GLY A 68 20.18 -12.67 -23.58
C GLY A 68 21.60 -12.11 -23.59
N GLU A 69 22.50 -12.76 -24.34
CA GLU A 69 23.89 -12.34 -24.50
C GLU A 69 24.09 -11.56 -25.81
N GLY A 70 24.64 -10.34 -25.73
CA GLY A 70 24.91 -9.45 -26.88
C GLY A 70 24.72 -7.96 -26.53
N GLU A 71 25.36 -7.06 -27.29
CA GLU A 71 25.24 -5.61 -27.09
C GLU A 71 23.77 -5.15 -27.13
N GLY A 72 23.30 -4.57 -26.02
CA GLY A 72 21.90 -4.13 -25.85
C GLY A 72 21.01 -5.07 -25.04
N LYS A 73 21.52 -6.25 -24.59
CA LYS A 73 20.77 -7.20 -23.76
C LYS A 73 21.30 -7.25 -22.33
N ILE A 74 20.40 -7.45 -21.36
CA ILE A 74 20.76 -7.52 -19.94
C ILE A 74 21.29 -8.92 -19.60
N PRO A 75 22.52 -9.05 -19.07
CA PRO A 75 23.08 -10.34 -18.66
C PRO A 75 22.30 -10.97 -17.50
N LEU A 76 21.94 -12.25 -17.63
CA LEU A 76 21.11 -13.00 -16.69
C LEU A 76 21.83 -13.27 -15.34
N ASP A 77 23.16 -13.33 -15.34
CA ASP A 77 23.97 -13.70 -14.17
C ASP A 77 23.83 -12.75 -12.96
N ASN A 78 23.51 -11.49 -13.22
CA ASN A 78 23.30 -10.49 -12.16
C ASN A 78 21.87 -10.48 -11.63
N ILE A 79 20.92 -11.07 -12.36
CA ILE A 79 19.51 -11.14 -11.98
C ILE A 79 19.29 -12.30 -11.00
N GLU A 80 19.93 -13.45 -11.21
CA GLU A 80 19.82 -14.60 -10.30
C GLU A 80 20.32 -14.25 -8.89
N LYS A 81 21.50 -13.63 -8.79
CA LYS A 81 22.07 -13.19 -7.50
C LYS A 81 21.19 -12.14 -6.80
N ARG A 82 20.56 -11.25 -7.56
CA ARG A 82 19.60 -10.27 -7.00
C ARG A 82 18.26 -10.91 -6.65
N ALA A 83 17.77 -11.86 -7.42
CA ALA A 83 16.51 -12.57 -7.17
C ALA A 83 16.59 -13.44 -5.90
N GLU A 84 17.75 -14.02 -5.61
CA GLU A 84 18.00 -14.69 -4.33
C GLU A 84 17.98 -13.73 -3.14
N SER A 85 18.57 -12.53 -3.29
CA SER A 85 18.54 -11.49 -2.25
C SER A 85 17.14 -10.88 -2.03
N TYR A 86 16.27 -10.97 -3.04
CA TYR A 86 14.92 -10.38 -3.05
C TYR A 86 13.79 -11.37 -2.79
N LYS A 87 14.06 -12.62 -2.38
CA LYS A 87 13.00 -13.51 -1.90
C LYS A 87 12.33 -12.85 -0.68
N PRO A 88 11.08 -12.38 -0.77
CA PRO A 88 10.42 -11.79 0.39
C PRO A 88 10.34 -12.85 1.48
N LYS A 89 10.78 -12.51 2.71
CA LYS A 89 10.68 -13.41 3.86
C LYS A 89 9.27 -13.99 3.90
N GLU A 90 9.17 -15.31 3.90
CA GLU A 90 7.90 -16.02 3.81
C GLU A 90 7.02 -15.57 4.99
N ARG A 91 5.84 -15.00 4.68
CA ARG A 91 4.95 -14.49 5.73
C ARG A 91 4.48 -15.68 6.57
N VAL A 92 4.94 -15.73 7.81
CA VAL A 92 4.62 -16.81 8.76
C VAL A 92 3.11 -16.84 8.95
N THR A 93 2.48 -17.91 8.50
CA THR A 93 1.02 -18.06 8.60
C THR A 93 0.65 -18.69 9.94
N TYR A 94 -0.57 -18.44 10.42
CA TYR A 94 -1.10 -19.11 11.62
C TYR A 94 -1.15 -20.64 11.48
N LYS A 95 -1.11 -21.18 10.26
CA LYS A 95 -1.04 -22.62 10.00
C LYS A 95 0.34 -23.18 10.35
N MET A 96 1.41 -22.52 9.92
CA MET A 96 2.80 -22.92 10.23
C MET A 96 3.08 -22.91 11.73
N ILE A 97 2.56 -21.91 12.45
CA ILE A 97 2.69 -21.83 13.92
C ILE A 97 2.00 -23.03 14.60
N LYS A 98 0.83 -23.45 14.10
CA LYS A 98 0.10 -24.60 14.66
C LYS A 98 0.84 -25.92 14.41
N GLU A 99 1.34 -26.13 13.20
CA GLU A 99 2.08 -27.33 12.83
C GLU A 99 3.37 -27.47 13.65
N TYR A 100 4.09 -26.36 13.88
CA TYR A 100 5.28 -26.35 14.71
C TYR A 100 4.99 -26.69 16.18
N ILE A 101 3.91 -26.15 16.76
CA ILE A 101 3.54 -26.45 18.15
C ILE A 101 3.06 -27.90 18.30
N GLU A 102 2.32 -28.43 17.32
CA GLU A 102 1.89 -29.82 17.32
C GLU A 102 3.09 -30.78 17.20
N ALA A 103 4.07 -30.46 16.35
CA ALA A 103 5.28 -31.27 16.18
C ALA A 103 6.21 -31.24 17.41
N LYS A 104 6.38 -30.07 18.06
CA LYS A 104 7.34 -29.89 19.17
C LYS A 104 6.75 -30.21 20.55
N TYR A 105 5.48 -29.88 20.78
CA TYR A 105 4.83 -30.00 22.09
C TYR A 105 3.66 -30.99 22.12
N GLY A 106 3.25 -31.54 20.97
CA GLY A 106 2.25 -32.62 20.92
C GLY A 106 0.81 -32.20 21.22
N PHE A 107 0.50 -30.90 21.29
CA PHE A 107 -0.87 -30.42 21.51
C PHE A 107 -1.30 -29.37 20.48
N LYS A 108 -2.61 -29.33 20.21
CA LYS A 108 -3.23 -28.39 19.27
C LYS A 108 -3.58 -27.07 19.93
N VAL A 109 -3.25 -25.97 19.24
CA VAL A 109 -3.53 -24.60 19.70
C VAL A 109 -4.56 -23.93 18.80
N HIS A 110 -5.53 -23.25 19.41
CA HIS A 110 -6.54 -22.48 18.67
C HIS A 110 -5.95 -21.17 18.13
N THR A 111 -6.43 -20.68 16.97
CA THR A 111 -5.97 -19.39 16.39
C THR A 111 -6.16 -18.22 17.35
N ALA A 112 -7.22 -18.26 18.17
CA ALA A 112 -7.51 -17.24 19.17
C ALA A 112 -6.39 -17.07 20.20
N TYR A 113 -5.76 -18.17 20.66
CA TYR A 113 -4.65 -18.10 21.62
C TYR A 113 -3.40 -17.50 20.98
N ILE A 114 -3.14 -17.80 19.71
CA ILE A 114 -2.03 -17.21 18.96
C ILE A 114 -2.25 -15.70 18.79
N ALA A 115 -3.49 -15.28 18.52
CA ALA A 115 -3.85 -13.86 18.41
C ALA A 115 -3.71 -13.12 19.75
N GLU A 116 -4.09 -13.73 20.88
CA GLU A 116 -3.92 -13.14 22.21
C GLU A 116 -2.45 -12.96 22.57
N VAL A 117 -1.63 -14.00 22.42
CA VAL A 117 -0.18 -13.91 22.69
C VAL A 117 0.49 -12.89 21.77
N LYS A 118 0.03 -12.79 20.51
CA LYS A 118 0.51 -11.78 19.55
C LYS A 118 0.11 -10.35 19.95
N ARG A 119 -1.09 -10.15 20.52
CA ARG A 119 -1.55 -8.86 21.08
C ARG A 119 -0.74 -8.46 22.30
N ASP A 120 -0.45 -9.39 23.19
CA ASP A 120 0.37 -9.14 24.39
C ASP A 120 1.80 -8.73 24.03
N LEU A 121 2.30 -9.18 22.87
CA LEU A 121 3.64 -8.85 22.35
C LEU A 121 3.64 -7.59 21.47
N GLY A 122 2.51 -6.89 21.33
CA GLY A 122 2.42 -5.61 20.62
C GLY A 122 2.59 -5.68 19.10
N LEU A 123 2.47 -6.87 18.50
CA LEU A 123 2.66 -7.05 17.07
C LEU A 123 1.40 -6.64 16.28
N PRO A 124 1.55 -5.96 15.11
CA PRO A 124 0.42 -5.55 14.30
C PRO A 124 -0.38 -6.77 13.84
N MET A 125 -1.69 -6.70 14.05
CA MET A 125 -2.66 -7.70 13.66
C MET A 125 -3.51 -7.11 12.54
N TYR A 126 -3.61 -7.81 11.41
CA TYR A 126 -4.61 -7.45 10.39
C TYR A 126 -5.99 -7.84 10.92
N ASP A 127 -6.95 -6.91 10.81
CA ASP A 127 -8.33 -7.18 11.22
C ASP A 127 -8.89 -8.34 10.42
N ALA A 128 -9.41 -9.33 11.15
CA ALA A 128 -10.16 -10.40 10.51
C ALA A 128 -11.41 -9.77 9.87
N PRO A 129 -11.71 -10.04 8.58
CA PRO A 129 -12.85 -9.44 7.89
C PRO A 129 -14.22 -9.73 8.55
N ASN A 130 -14.26 -10.68 9.49
CA ASN A 130 -15.45 -11.08 10.24
C ASN A 130 -15.31 -10.75 11.75
N ALA A 131 -14.96 -9.50 12.08
CA ALA A 131 -14.98 -9.03 13.46
C ALA A 131 -16.44 -8.90 13.95
N VAL A 132 -16.88 -9.86 14.76
CA VAL A 132 -18.11 -9.69 15.55
C VAL A 132 -17.76 -8.92 16.83
N GLU A 133 -18.47 -7.82 17.09
CA GLU A 133 -18.23 -6.90 18.23
C GLU A 133 -18.31 -7.60 19.59
N GLU A 134 -19.11 -8.67 19.70
CA GLU A 134 -19.28 -9.41 20.95
C GLU A 134 -19.05 -10.91 20.76
N LEU A 135 -18.14 -11.45 21.57
CA LEU A 135 -17.93 -12.89 21.64
C LEU A 135 -19.08 -13.52 22.43
N LYS A 136 -19.83 -14.44 21.82
CA LYS A 136 -20.90 -15.22 22.47
C LYS A 136 -20.45 -15.96 23.74
N GLN A 137 -19.14 -16.16 23.93
CA GLN A 137 -18.57 -16.73 25.16
C GLN A 137 -17.28 -15.98 25.52
N PRO A 138 -17.04 -15.73 26.82
CA PRO A 138 -15.76 -15.18 27.27
C PRO A 138 -14.63 -16.10 26.84
N ARG A 139 -13.58 -15.54 26.23
CA ARG A 139 -12.44 -16.33 25.76
C ARG A 139 -11.74 -16.93 26.98
N LYS A 140 -11.54 -18.24 26.97
CA LYS A 140 -10.67 -18.89 27.96
C LYS A 140 -9.26 -18.40 27.71
N HIS A 141 -8.58 -17.88 28.71
CA HIS A 141 -7.16 -17.53 28.55
C HIS A 141 -6.33 -18.80 28.32
N PRO A 142 -5.31 -18.76 27.45
CA PRO A 142 -4.41 -19.88 27.25
C PRO A 142 -3.71 -20.23 28.56
N THR A 143 -3.52 -21.52 28.83
CA THR A 143 -2.70 -21.97 29.96
C THR A 143 -1.25 -21.50 29.77
N PRO A 144 -0.48 -21.27 30.84
CA PRO A 144 0.90 -20.77 30.76
C PRO A 144 1.79 -21.58 29.80
N GLU A 145 1.64 -22.90 29.80
CA GLU A 145 2.37 -23.83 28.90
C GLU A 145 2.10 -23.55 27.41
N LYS A 146 0.85 -23.18 27.06
CA LYS A 146 0.48 -22.85 25.67
C LYS A 146 1.05 -21.50 25.25
N VAL A 147 1.15 -20.54 26.17
CA VAL A 147 1.76 -19.24 25.91
C VAL A 147 3.25 -19.38 25.60
N GLU A 148 3.95 -20.21 26.36
CA GLU A 148 5.38 -20.47 26.14
C GLU A 148 5.64 -21.17 24.79
N ALA A 149 4.83 -22.18 24.44
CA ALA A 149 4.91 -22.84 23.15
C ALA A 149 4.67 -21.88 21.96
N ILE A 150 3.71 -20.95 22.10
CA ILE A 150 3.45 -19.93 21.06
C ILE A 150 4.63 -18.95 20.97
N LYS A 151 5.20 -18.51 22.10
CA LYS A 151 6.37 -17.62 22.10
C LYS A 151 7.61 -18.28 21.47
N ASP A 152 7.84 -19.55 21.74
CA ASP A 152 8.92 -20.33 21.12
C ASP A 152 8.72 -20.45 19.61
N ALA A 153 7.49 -20.75 19.16
CA ALA A 153 7.15 -20.77 17.74
C ALA A 153 7.40 -19.40 17.07
N LEU A 154 6.95 -18.31 17.70
CA LEU A 154 7.14 -16.96 17.16
C LEU A 154 8.62 -16.56 17.05
N LYS A 155 9.49 -16.98 17.99
CA LYS A 155 10.94 -16.81 17.91
C LYS A 155 11.56 -17.64 16.79
N HIS A 156 11.16 -18.90 16.66
CA HIS A 156 11.66 -19.78 15.60
C HIS A 156 11.38 -19.23 14.20
N PHE A 157 10.25 -18.56 14.04
CA PHE A 157 9.81 -17.94 12.80
C PHE A 157 10.30 -16.49 12.60
N GLU A 158 11.21 -15.97 13.44
CA GLU A 158 11.72 -14.58 13.41
C GLU A 158 10.61 -13.52 13.40
N VAL A 159 9.46 -13.82 14.00
CA VAL A 159 8.35 -12.85 14.11
C VAL A 159 8.59 -11.89 15.29
N ILE A 160 9.43 -12.30 16.25
CA ILE A 160 9.89 -11.55 17.43
C ILE A 160 11.38 -11.84 17.62
#